data_AF-A0A8J4WJD3-F1
#
_entry.id   AF-A0A8J4WJD3-F1
#
_cell.length_a   1.000
_cell.length_b   1.000
_cell.length_c   1.000
_cell.angle_alpha   90.00
_cell.angle_beta   90.00
_cell.angle_gamma   90.00
#
_symmetry.space_group_name_H-M   'P 1'
#
loop_
_entity.id
_entity.type
_entity.pdbx_description
1 polymer ?
#
loop_
_entity_poly.entity_id
_entity_poly.type
_entity_poly.pdbx_seq_one_letter_code
_entity_poly.pdbx_strand_id
1 'polypeptide(L)'
;MMFLSHILGCIFDPNEKSLIFTVFHVILFWSIITLIASGFRRLLFYLNDANLDTAAEFARTSQETVYVSSQLFPSESLLNLRGFFHRLYFGQSLFLALLDAVATMEVCACSLECWPIRSAAGHTGLLVAIGMNTVRGAVFTCQDAYGNPCNPWYRFLTGHSNHVWVGITWILQLLGAQAALFLAQSWWSLRATAHHAARNEIALLMRTPSKDPAVARTLLTPDLQVSTWIGFLVEALGSLTEFYLAFVFTCCIGQWNRRCASRRTCSATRCADAKSESNETEQMVQTRGQFVTSFLVRLRINLWLTSKCLGLTGFYINPANAFVHSWGIGDVSPYAHVFVYWLGPFSGVWLSVQLEQWAARISQLLFSSHGHEPHTRLTDLSTVDNSSSTQLLPRKCSQSNIPIVFNSGGHVSTDVVNASRRRVLIERSCSLPSDSSPSCTGHICG
;
A
#
# COMPACT_ATOMS: atom_id res chain seq x y z
N MET A 1 39.28 0.93 -5.20
CA MET A 1 38.61 -0.30 -5.64
C MET A 1 39.59 -1.41 -6.07
N MET A 2 40.62 -1.15 -6.88
CA MET A 2 41.59 -2.19 -7.28
C MET A 2 42.33 -2.87 -6.11
N PHE A 3 42.58 -2.16 -5.01
CA PHE A 3 43.29 -2.71 -3.85
C PHE A 3 42.45 -3.73 -3.05
N LEU A 4 41.14 -3.52 -2.95
CA LEU A 4 40.22 -4.45 -2.26
C LEU A 4 40.02 -5.74 -3.08
N SER A 5 40.03 -5.61 -4.41
CA SER A 5 39.97 -6.74 -5.36
C SER A 5 41.16 -7.69 -5.20
N HIS A 6 42.34 -7.17 -4.90
CA HIS A 6 43.56 -7.98 -4.83
C HIS A 6 43.67 -8.79 -3.53
N ILE A 7 43.16 -8.25 -2.41
CA ILE A 7 43.17 -8.92 -1.10
C ILE A 7 42.11 -10.02 -1.03
N LEU A 8 40.92 -9.79 -1.57
CA LEU A 8 39.89 -10.82 -1.68
C LEU A 8 40.32 -11.95 -2.64
N GLY A 9 41.21 -11.63 -3.60
CA GLY A 9 41.83 -12.50 -4.62
C GLY A 9 42.45 -13.81 -4.12
N CYS A 10 42.95 -13.87 -2.88
CA CYS A 10 43.71 -15.02 -2.41
C CYS A 10 42.91 -16.03 -1.57
N ILE A 11 41.67 -15.74 -1.18
CA ILE A 11 40.96 -16.51 -0.13
C ILE A 11 39.75 -17.31 -0.64
N PHE A 12 39.08 -16.84 -1.69
CA PHE A 12 37.80 -17.44 -2.14
C PHE A 12 37.87 -18.02 -3.56
N ASP A 13 37.01 -19.01 -3.86
CA ASP A 13 36.77 -19.52 -5.21
C ASP A 13 36.41 -18.33 -6.14
N PRO A 14 36.96 -18.24 -7.36
CA PRO A 14 36.61 -17.18 -8.31
C PRO A 14 35.10 -16.99 -8.53
N ASN A 15 34.30 -18.06 -8.41
CA ASN A 15 32.84 -17.97 -8.50
C ASN A 15 32.22 -17.26 -7.28
N GLU A 16 32.74 -17.54 -6.09
CA GLU A 16 32.26 -16.94 -4.84
C GLU A 16 32.55 -15.44 -4.77
N LYS A 17 33.72 -15.02 -5.29
CA LYS A 17 34.06 -13.59 -5.41
C LYS A 17 33.09 -12.82 -6.31
N SER A 18 32.72 -13.41 -7.45
CA SER A 18 31.78 -12.79 -8.39
C SER A 18 30.41 -12.60 -7.75
N LEU A 19 29.95 -13.58 -6.96
CA LEU A 19 28.69 -13.51 -6.23
C LEU A 19 28.71 -12.39 -5.18
N ILE A 20 29.69 -12.39 -4.26
CA ILE A 20 29.79 -11.39 -3.19
C ILE A 20 29.82 -9.98 -3.77
N PHE A 21 30.62 -9.78 -4.83
CA PHE A 21 30.74 -8.48 -5.47
C PHE A 21 29.44 -8.04 -6.16
N THR A 22 28.72 -8.96 -6.79
CA THR A 22 27.41 -8.69 -7.39
C THR A 22 26.37 -8.33 -6.33
N VAL A 23 26.30 -9.09 -5.24
CA VAL A 23 25.41 -8.80 -4.10
C VAL A 23 25.70 -7.42 -3.51
N PHE A 24 26.97 -7.07 -3.32
CA PHE A 24 27.37 -5.76 -2.82
C PHE A 24 26.85 -4.61 -3.72
N HIS A 25 27.01 -4.73 -5.04
CA HIS A 25 26.54 -3.69 -5.97
C HIS A 25 25.02 -3.57 -6.01
N VAL A 26 24.30 -4.68 -5.91
CA VAL A 26 22.84 -4.68 -5.84
C VAL A 26 22.35 -3.99 -4.55
N ILE A 27 22.97 -4.29 -3.40
CA ILE A 27 22.65 -3.63 -2.13
C ILE A 27 22.97 -2.14 -2.19
N LEU A 28 24.10 -1.76 -2.80
CA LEU A 28 24.48 -0.36 -2.98
C LEU A 28 23.46 0.38 -3.84
N PHE A 29 23.06 -0.17 -4.99
CA PHE A 29 22.03 0.40 -5.85
C PHE A 29 20.70 0.55 -5.11
N TRP A 30 20.23 -0.51 -4.43
CA TRP A 30 19.00 -0.45 -3.63
C TRP A 30 19.05 0.64 -2.56
N SER A 31 20.18 0.81 -1.90
CA SER A 31 20.37 1.84 -0.88
C SER A 31 20.28 3.25 -1.48
N ILE A 32 20.93 3.49 -2.63
CA ILE A 32 20.86 4.76 -3.35
C ILE A 32 19.42 5.08 -3.76
N ILE A 33 18.72 4.11 -4.38
CA ILE A 33 17.32 4.29 -4.80
C ILE A 33 16.41 4.57 -3.60
N THR A 34 16.61 3.87 -2.48
CA THR A 34 15.83 4.08 -1.25
C THR A 34 16.05 5.49 -0.68
N LEU A 35 17.30 5.98 -0.68
CA LEU A 35 17.62 7.33 -0.23
C LEU A 35 16.99 8.39 -1.14
N ILE A 36 17.07 8.21 -2.46
CA ILE A 36 16.43 9.10 -3.44
C ILE A 36 14.91 9.13 -3.20
N ALA A 37 14.26 7.96 -3.13
CA ALA A 37 12.82 7.86 -2.90
C ALA A 37 12.39 8.47 -1.55
N SER A 38 13.16 8.23 -0.49
CA SER A 38 12.95 8.86 0.83
C SER A 38 13.05 10.39 0.77
N GLY A 39 14.05 10.92 0.06
CA GLY A 39 14.21 12.35 -0.18
C GLY A 39 13.00 12.95 -0.91
N PHE A 40 12.53 12.31 -1.99
CA PHE A 40 11.34 12.73 -2.72
C PHE A 40 10.08 12.70 -1.85
N ARG A 41 9.86 11.64 -1.06
CA ARG A 41 8.71 11.56 -0.15
C ARG A 41 8.72 12.72 0.84
N ARG A 42 9.87 12.99 1.48
CA ARG A 42 10.01 14.12 2.43
C ARG A 42 9.73 15.47 1.77
N LEU A 43 10.23 15.65 0.55
CA LEU A 43 9.93 16.86 -0.24
C LEU A 43 8.43 16.98 -0.52
N LEU A 44 7.77 15.90 -0.92
CA LEU A 44 6.32 15.89 -1.15
C LEU A 44 5.56 16.23 0.14
N PHE A 45 5.92 15.65 1.29
CA PHE A 45 5.31 15.98 2.58
C PHE A 45 5.46 17.45 2.92
N TYR A 46 6.68 17.98 2.78
CA TYR A 46 6.96 19.40 3.01
C TYR A 46 6.09 20.33 2.14
N LEU A 47 5.94 19.98 0.85
CA LEU A 47 5.08 20.73 -0.08
C LEU A 47 3.59 20.62 0.27
N ASN A 48 3.15 19.47 0.79
CA ASN A 48 1.76 19.25 1.18
C ASN A 48 1.41 19.99 2.48
N ASP A 49 2.29 19.95 3.49
CA ASP A 49 2.07 20.63 4.78
C ASP A 49 2.07 22.14 4.60
N ALA A 50 2.97 22.69 3.79
CA ALA A 50 3.00 24.11 3.46
C ALA A 50 1.68 24.61 2.85
N ASN A 51 0.97 23.76 2.10
CA ASN A 51 -0.34 24.10 1.51
C ASN A 51 -1.46 24.12 2.57
N LEU A 52 -1.41 23.24 3.57
CA LEU A 52 -2.44 23.19 4.63
C LEU A 52 -2.39 24.43 5.52
N ASP A 53 -1.19 24.85 5.91
CA ASP A 53 -1.02 26.04 6.73
C ASP A 53 -1.52 27.30 5.99
N THR A 54 -1.22 27.43 4.70
CA THR A 54 -1.68 28.58 3.92
C THR A 54 -3.18 28.52 3.65
N ALA A 55 -3.78 27.34 3.49
CA ALA A 55 -5.23 27.21 3.37
C ALA A 55 -5.94 27.62 4.69
N ALA A 56 -5.37 27.24 5.84
CA ALA A 56 -5.88 27.65 7.14
C ALA A 56 -5.73 29.16 7.38
N GLU A 57 -4.60 29.75 6.94
CA GLU A 57 -4.35 31.18 7.02
C GLU A 57 -5.26 31.98 6.08
N PHE A 58 -5.46 31.51 4.84
CA PHE A 58 -6.39 32.12 3.88
C PHE A 58 -7.84 32.02 4.37
N ALA A 59 -8.23 30.88 4.98
CA ALA A 59 -9.55 30.74 5.59
C ALA A 59 -9.75 31.75 6.75
N ARG A 60 -8.75 31.94 7.61
CA ARG A 60 -8.79 32.96 8.68
C ARG A 60 -8.84 34.38 8.12
N THR A 61 -7.99 34.72 7.16
CA THR A 61 -7.95 36.07 6.57
C THR A 61 -9.16 36.37 5.68
N SER A 62 -9.81 35.37 5.09
CA SER A 62 -11.09 35.56 4.38
C SER A 62 -12.27 35.88 5.32
N GLN A 63 -12.14 35.59 6.62
CA GLN A 63 -13.08 36.06 7.65
C GLN A 63 -12.74 37.45 8.20
N GLU A 64 -11.51 37.93 7.98
CA GLU A 64 -11.04 39.25 8.37
C GLU A 64 -10.67 40.11 7.15
N THR A 65 -11.67 40.51 6.37
CA THR A 65 -11.54 41.81 5.69
C THR A 65 -11.49 42.88 6.77
N VAL A 66 -10.31 43.46 7.03
CA VAL A 66 -10.06 44.90 7.27
C VAL A 66 -8.62 45.13 7.79
N TYR A 67 -7.89 45.91 6.98
CA TYR A 67 -6.78 46.80 7.34
C TYR A 67 -5.34 46.27 7.56
N VAL A 68 -4.51 46.59 6.55
CA VAL A 68 -3.35 47.50 6.64
C VAL A 68 -1.92 46.92 6.70
N SER A 69 -1.15 47.50 5.76
CA SER A 69 0.28 47.84 5.75
C SER A 69 1.32 46.73 5.64
N SER A 70 1.77 46.59 4.39
CA SER A 70 3.16 46.55 3.97
C SER A 70 4.18 47.03 5.02
N GLN A 71 5.17 46.18 5.34
CA GLN A 71 6.58 46.50 5.08
C GLN A 71 7.50 45.30 5.36
N LEU A 72 8.27 44.96 4.31
CA LEU A 72 9.73 44.78 4.34
C LEU A 72 10.29 43.49 4.95
N PHE A 73 10.53 42.45 4.12
CA PHE A 73 11.73 41.60 4.22
C PHE A 73 12.07 40.94 2.87
N PRO A 74 13.31 41.09 2.35
CA PRO A 74 13.76 40.44 1.13
C PRO A 74 14.49 39.12 1.42
N SER A 75 13.93 38.00 0.98
CA SER A 75 14.64 36.72 0.79
C SER A 75 14.22 36.10 -0.56
N GLU A 76 14.56 36.80 -1.64
CA GLU A 76 13.90 36.66 -2.95
C GLU A 76 14.13 35.34 -3.70
N SER A 77 15.14 34.52 -3.33
CA SER A 77 15.44 33.30 -4.09
C SER A 77 14.64 32.07 -3.63
N LEU A 78 14.42 31.89 -2.33
CA LEU A 78 13.59 30.79 -1.80
C LEU A 78 12.09 31.10 -1.82
N LEU A 79 11.72 32.39 -1.75
CA LEU A 79 10.33 32.83 -1.86
C LEU A 79 9.75 32.61 -3.26
N ASN A 80 10.58 32.65 -4.32
CA ASN A 80 10.10 32.40 -5.68
C ASN A 80 9.72 30.93 -5.92
N LEU A 81 10.46 29.98 -5.34
CA LEU A 81 10.03 28.58 -5.35
C LEU A 81 8.71 28.43 -4.58
N ARG A 82 8.62 29.00 -3.38
CA ARG A 82 7.39 28.92 -2.56
C ARG A 82 6.17 29.51 -3.29
N GLY A 83 6.33 30.64 -3.97
CA GLY A 83 5.26 31.26 -4.77
C GLY A 83 4.85 30.45 -6.00
N PHE A 84 5.81 29.77 -6.66
CA PHE A 84 5.51 28.83 -7.75
C PHE A 84 4.74 27.59 -7.23
N PHE A 85 5.18 27.02 -6.11
CA PHE A 85 4.52 25.86 -5.49
C PHE A 85 3.17 26.20 -4.86
N HIS A 86 2.97 27.42 -4.36
CA HIS A 86 1.68 27.89 -3.85
C HIS A 86 0.60 27.91 -4.96
N ARG A 87 0.98 28.04 -6.23
CA ARG A 87 0.03 27.90 -7.35
C ARG A 87 -0.31 26.44 -7.67
N LEU A 88 0.54 25.51 -7.25
CA LEU A 88 0.31 24.07 -7.39
C LEU A 88 -0.36 23.57 -6.11
N TYR A 89 -1.63 23.91 -5.93
CA TYR A 89 -2.42 23.38 -4.82
C TYR A 89 -2.54 21.86 -5.00
N PHE A 90 -1.72 21.11 -4.27
CA PHE A 90 -1.73 19.66 -4.30
C PHE A 90 -2.96 19.17 -3.53
N GLY A 91 -4.02 18.83 -4.24
CA GLY A 91 -5.11 18.08 -3.63
C GLY A 91 -4.59 16.76 -3.06
N GLN A 92 -5.17 16.28 -1.96
CA GLN A 92 -4.79 15.03 -1.29
C GLN A 92 -4.65 13.84 -2.26
N SER A 93 -5.50 13.78 -3.30
CA SER A 93 -5.44 12.74 -4.32
C SER A 93 -4.20 12.83 -5.23
N LEU A 94 -3.77 14.04 -5.60
CA LEU A 94 -2.56 14.24 -6.40
C LEU A 94 -1.31 13.94 -5.57
N PHE A 95 -1.29 14.38 -4.30
CA PHE A 95 -0.22 14.05 -3.36
C PHE A 95 -0.05 12.52 -3.23
N LEU A 96 -1.14 11.80 -3.01
CA LEU A 96 -1.14 10.34 -2.93
C LEU A 96 -0.68 9.68 -4.24
N ALA A 97 -1.12 10.20 -5.40
CA ALA A 97 -0.70 9.70 -6.71
C ALA A 97 0.81 9.88 -6.95
N LEU A 98 1.40 10.99 -6.48
CA LEU A 98 2.84 11.24 -6.54
C LEU A 98 3.62 10.31 -5.60
N LEU A 99 3.10 10.07 -4.38
CA LEU A 99 3.69 9.07 -3.48
C LEU A 99 3.69 7.67 -4.12
N ASP A 100 2.60 7.30 -4.80
CA ASP A 100 2.49 6.04 -5.55
C ASP A 100 3.50 5.97 -6.70
N ALA A 101 3.75 7.07 -7.40
CA ALA A 101 4.76 7.15 -8.45
C ALA A 101 6.18 6.95 -7.92
N VAL A 102 6.54 7.61 -6.81
CA VAL A 102 7.84 7.45 -6.15
C VAL A 102 8.03 6.02 -5.64
N ALA A 103 7.00 5.44 -5.03
CA ALA A 103 7.01 4.04 -4.61
C ALA A 103 7.18 3.09 -5.80
N THR A 104 6.51 3.37 -6.94
CA THR A 104 6.63 2.55 -8.15
C THR A 104 8.04 2.61 -8.73
N MET A 105 8.64 3.81 -8.80
CA MET A 105 10.01 3.98 -9.23
C MET A 105 10.96 3.13 -8.37
N GLU A 106 10.84 3.23 -7.06
CA GLU A 106 11.67 2.48 -6.12
C GLU A 106 11.50 0.95 -6.24
N VAL A 107 10.26 0.46 -6.31
CA VAL A 107 9.96 -0.98 -6.43
C VAL A 107 10.49 -1.53 -7.76
N CYS A 108 10.23 -0.84 -8.87
CA CYS A 108 10.66 -1.27 -10.20
C CYS A 108 12.18 -1.24 -10.33
N ALA A 109 12.85 -0.19 -9.86
CA ALA A 109 14.32 -0.07 -9.95
C ALA A 109 14.98 -1.23 -9.19
N CYS A 110 14.55 -1.48 -7.96
CA CYS A 110 15.08 -2.59 -7.17
C CYS A 110 14.75 -3.95 -7.78
N SER A 111 13.56 -4.11 -8.37
CA SER A 111 13.18 -5.37 -9.05
C SER A 111 14.02 -5.65 -10.30
N LEU A 112 14.46 -4.63 -11.02
CA LEU A 112 15.33 -4.77 -12.20
C LEU A 112 16.72 -5.32 -11.81
N GLU A 113 17.22 -4.95 -10.62
CA GLU A 113 18.48 -5.48 -10.04
C GLU A 113 18.37 -6.89 -9.44
N CYS A 114 17.17 -7.48 -9.39
CA CYS A 114 17.05 -8.88 -8.99
C CYS A 114 17.63 -9.84 -10.06
N TRP A 115 17.76 -9.40 -11.31
CA TRP A 115 18.28 -10.25 -12.39
C TRP A 115 19.78 -10.58 -12.23
N PRO A 116 20.69 -9.62 -11.96
CA PRO A 116 22.08 -9.95 -11.62
C PRO A 116 22.20 -10.98 -10.48
N ILE A 117 21.36 -10.89 -9.45
CA ILE A 117 21.33 -11.89 -8.37
C ILE A 117 20.88 -13.26 -8.87
N ARG A 118 19.82 -13.33 -9.70
CA ARG A 118 19.39 -14.59 -10.33
C ARG A 118 20.53 -15.23 -11.11
N SER A 119 21.27 -14.44 -11.87
CA SER A 119 22.38 -14.92 -12.69
C SER A 119 23.58 -15.39 -11.86
N ALA A 120 23.83 -14.78 -10.70
CA ALA A 120 24.95 -15.13 -9.82
C ALA A 120 24.62 -16.26 -8.81
N ALA A 121 23.39 -16.28 -8.28
CA ALA A 121 22.97 -17.15 -7.16
C ALA A 121 21.80 -18.08 -7.50
N GLY A 122 21.38 -18.12 -8.77
CA GLY A 122 20.29 -18.96 -9.24
C GLY A 122 18.92 -18.58 -8.68
N HIS A 123 18.00 -19.55 -8.72
CA HIS A 123 16.60 -19.37 -8.33
C HIS A 123 16.42 -18.99 -6.86
N THR A 124 17.17 -19.65 -5.96
CA THR A 124 17.09 -19.37 -4.52
C THR A 124 17.53 -17.95 -4.19
N GLY A 125 18.63 -17.49 -4.80
CA GLY A 125 19.12 -16.12 -4.61
C GLY A 125 18.11 -15.08 -5.09
N LEU A 126 17.45 -15.33 -6.23
CA LEU A 126 16.37 -14.47 -6.73
C LEU A 126 15.20 -14.37 -5.74
N LEU A 127 14.74 -15.49 -5.18
CA LEU A 127 13.64 -15.48 -4.19
C LEU A 127 14.02 -14.70 -2.94
N VAL A 128 15.26 -14.84 -2.46
CA VAL A 128 15.78 -14.05 -1.34
C VAL A 128 15.78 -12.56 -1.69
N ALA A 129 16.24 -12.19 -2.88
CA ALA A 129 16.24 -10.79 -3.33
C ALA A 129 14.82 -10.21 -3.42
N ILE A 130 13.85 -10.95 -3.98
CA ILE A 130 12.44 -10.55 -4.02
C ILE A 130 11.88 -10.37 -2.61
N GLY A 131 12.19 -11.31 -1.70
CA GLY A 131 11.77 -11.24 -0.30
C GLY A 131 12.33 -10.01 0.41
N MET A 132 13.63 -9.74 0.27
CA MET A 132 14.28 -8.55 0.83
C MET A 132 13.72 -7.25 0.23
N ASN A 133 13.48 -7.20 -1.08
CA ASN A 133 12.86 -6.04 -1.72
C ASN A 133 11.44 -5.80 -1.19
N THR A 134 10.68 -6.86 -0.92
CA THR A 134 9.34 -6.76 -0.33
C THR A 134 9.37 -6.26 1.13
N VAL A 135 10.30 -6.78 1.94
CA VAL A 135 10.52 -6.29 3.32
C VAL A 135 10.89 -4.81 3.31
N ARG A 136 11.83 -4.42 2.43
CA ARG A 136 12.26 -3.03 2.25
C ARG A 136 11.08 -2.15 1.85
N GLY A 137 10.31 -2.55 0.85
CA GLY A 137 9.09 -1.85 0.43
C GLY A 137 8.13 -1.64 1.60
N ALA A 138 7.86 -2.68 2.38
CA ALA A 138 6.97 -2.59 3.55
C ALA A 138 7.48 -1.64 4.66
N VAL A 139 8.80 -1.54 4.85
CA VAL A 139 9.42 -0.62 5.83
C VAL A 139 9.32 0.84 5.39
N PHE A 140 9.42 1.11 4.09
CA PHE A 140 9.46 2.47 3.54
C PHE A 140 8.16 2.92 2.85
N THR A 141 7.11 2.10 2.87
CA THR A 141 5.78 2.49 2.38
C THR A 141 5.23 3.65 3.21
N CYS A 142 4.68 4.66 2.56
CA CYS A 142 4.04 5.80 3.21
C CYS A 142 2.60 5.95 2.70
N GLN A 143 1.64 6.20 3.61
CA GLN A 143 0.23 6.47 3.28
C GLN A 143 -0.41 5.51 2.25
N ASP A 144 -0.16 4.20 2.39
CA ASP A 144 -0.66 3.17 1.45
C ASP A 144 -0.19 3.33 -0.01
N ALA A 145 0.90 4.05 -0.25
CA ALA A 145 1.55 4.14 -1.56
C ALA A 145 2.53 2.97 -1.76
N TYR A 146 2.03 1.85 -2.28
CA TYR A 146 2.79 0.61 -2.44
C TYR A 146 3.55 0.49 -3.77
N GLY A 147 3.33 1.42 -4.71
CA GLY A 147 4.01 1.37 -6.00
C GLY A 147 3.52 0.25 -6.92
N ASN A 148 2.23 -0.09 -6.83
CA ASN A 148 1.58 -1.10 -7.65
C ASN A 148 0.21 -0.57 -8.13
N PRO A 149 -0.08 -0.55 -9.45
CA PRO A 149 -1.36 -0.16 -10.05
C PRO A 149 -2.60 -0.87 -9.49
N CYS A 150 -2.44 -2.05 -8.89
CA CYS A 150 -3.50 -2.76 -8.19
C CYS A 150 -4.05 -1.99 -6.96
N ASN A 151 -3.25 -1.13 -6.32
CA ASN A 151 -3.68 -0.41 -5.12
C ASN A 151 -4.65 0.74 -5.42
N PRO A 152 -4.39 1.65 -6.39
CA PRO A 152 -5.40 2.60 -6.85
C PRO A 152 -6.69 1.92 -7.29
N TRP A 153 -6.59 0.77 -7.97
CA TRP A 153 -7.74 -0.02 -8.39
C TRP A 153 -8.55 -0.54 -7.19
N TYR A 154 -7.89 -1.14 -6.19
CA TYR A 154 -8.52 -1.55 -4.95
C TYR A 154 -9.19 -0.39 -4.21
N ARG A 155 -8.54 0.79 -4.13
CA ARG A 155 -9.12 2.00 -3.53
C ARG A 155 -10.39 2.42 -4.25
N PHE A 156 -10.43 2.34 -5.57
CA PHE A 156 -11.64 2.64 -6.35
C PHE A 156 -12.76 1.63 -6.09
N LEU A 157 -12.46 0.33 -6.14
CA LEU A 157 -13.44 -0.73 -5.89
C LEU A 157 -14.06 -0.69 -4.48
N THR A 158 -13.32 -0.16 -3.52
CA THR A 158 -13.77 0.01 -2.13
C THR A 158 -14.37 1.40 -1.86
N GLY A 159 -14.51 2.26 -2.87
CA GLY A 159 -15.13 3.59 -2.76
C GLY A 159 -14.22 4.69 -2.17
N HIS A 160 -12.92 4.43 -2.01
CA HIS A 160 -11.95 5.39 -1.46
C HIS A 160 -11.29 6.30 -2.51
N SER A 161 -11.51 6.06 -3.80
CA SER A 161 -10.95 6.89 -4.88
C SER A 161 -11.91 6.95 -6.06
N ASN A 162 -11.85 8.06 -6.82
CA ASN A 162 -12.60 8.22 -8.05
C ASN A 162 -11.81 7.67 -9.25
N HIS A 163 -12.49 7.17 -10.28
CA HIS A 163 -11.90 6.61 -11.50
C HIS A 163 -10.90 7.55 -12.20
N VAL A 164 -11.17 8.88 -12.19
CA VAL A 164 -10.24 9.88 -12.75
C VAL A 164 -8.87 9.82 -12.06
N TRP A 165 -8.86 9.77 -10.72
CA TRP A 165 -7.61 9.71 -9.94
C TRP A 165 -6.90 8.37 -10.07
N VAL A 166 -7.62 7.28 -10.29
CA VAL A 166 -7.01 5.99 -10.66
C VAL A 166 -6.22 6.13 -11.96
N GLY A 167 -6.84 6.69 -13.01
CA GLY A 167 -6.17 6.91 -14.29
C GLY A 167 -4.93 7.80 -14.18
N ILE A 168 -5.04 8.93 -13.47
CA ILE A 168 -3.90 9.83 -13.21
C ILE A 168 -2.78 9.10 -12.46
N THR A 169 -3.14 8.31 -11.43
CA THR A 169 -2.16 7.56 -10.65
C THR A 169 -1.46 6.51 -11.50
N TRP A 170 -2.17 5.77 -12.35
CA TRP A 170 -1.55 4.82 -13.27
C TRP A 170 -0.56 5.48 -14.23
N ILE A 171 -0.90 6.65 -14.78
CA ILE A 171 0.03 7.42 -15.64
C ILE A 171 1.29 7.81 -14.86
N LEU A 172 1.14 8.36 -13.66
CA LEU A 172 2.28 8.75 -12.83
C LEU A 172 3.11 7.54 -12.38
N GLN A 173 2.49 6.40 -12.08
CA GLN A 173 3.19 5.15 -11.77
C GLN A 173 3.97 4.63 -12.98
N LEU A 174 3.43 4.71 -14.20
CA LEU A 174 4.16 4.37 -15.42
C LEU A 174 5.36 5.30 -15.66
N LEU A 175 5.23 6.60 -15.39
CA LEU A 175 6.35 7.54 -15.42
C LEU A 175 7.42 7.18 -14.38
N GLY A 176 7.01 6.81 -13.16
CA GLY A 176 7.91 6.31 -12.12
C GLY A 176 8.63 5.03 -12.54
N ALA A 177 7.92 4.09 -13.15
CA ALA A 177 8.49 2.86 -13.69
C ALA A 177 9.49 3.14 -14.83
N GLN A 178 9.19 4.10 -15.72
CA GLN A 178 10.12 4.52 -16.77
C GLN A 178 11.39 5.17 -16.19
N ALA A 179 11.25 6.02 -15.16
CA ALA A 179 12.39 6.60 -14.46
C ALA A 179 13.27 5.50 -13.81
N ALA A 180 12.64 4.49 -13.23
CA ALA A 180 13.34 3.33 -12.68
C ALA A 180 14.15 2.57 -13.74
N LEU A 181 13.57 2.35 -14.92
CA LEU A 181 14.26 1.70 -16.04
C LEU A 181 15.47 2.53 -16.50
N PHE A 182 15.32 3.85 -16.60
CA PHE A 182 16.43 4.74 -16.95
C PHE A 182 17.57 4.70 -15.92
N LEU A 183 17.24 4.72 -14.63
CA LEU A 183 18.22 4.60 -13.54
C LEU A 183 18.95 3.26 -13.56
N ALA A 184 18.22 2.15 -13.75
CA ALA A 184 18.80 0.82 -13.86
C ALA A 184 19.72 0.69 -15.08
N GLN A 185 19.32 1.21 -16.25
CA GLN A 185 20.15 1.20 -17.45
C GLN A 185 21.42 2.04 -17.28
N SER A 186 21.30 3.20 -16.62
CA SER A 186 22.47 4.02 -16.27
C SER A 186 23.42 3.25 -15.35
N TRP A 187 22.87 2.54 -14.36
CA TRP A 187 23.65 1.69 -13.46
C TRP A 187 24.34 0.53 -14.19
N TRP A 188 23.63 -0.18 -15.07
CA TRP A 188 24.19 -1.28 -15.86
C TRP A 188 25.31 -0.82 -16.80
N SER A 189 25.21 0.40 -17.33
CA SER A 189 26.24 0.99 -18.20
C SER A 189 27.60 1.16 -17.51
N LEU A 190 27.63 1.20 -16.18
CA LEU A 190 28.87 1.21 -15.39
C LEU A 190 29.60 -0.13 -15.44
N ARG A 191 28.94 -1.20 -15.90
CA ARG A 191 29.50 -2.57 -16.04
C ARG A 191 30.23 -3.06 -14.78
N ALA A 192 29.67 -2.74 -13.61
CA ALA A 192 30.32 -3.01 -12.34
C ALA A 192 30.69 -4.49 -12.15
N THR A 193 29.84 -5.42 -12.62
CA THR A 193 30.16 -6.85 -12.66
C THR A 193 29.83 -7.44 -14.03
N ALA A 194 30.32 -8.65 -14.33
CA ALA A 194 29.99 -9.36 -15.57
C ALA A 194 28.47 -9.51 -15.79
N HIS A 195 27.71 -9.70 -14.71
CA HIS A 195 26.24 -9.79 -14.79
C HIS A 195 25.59 -8.43 -15.13
N HIS A 196 26.11 -7.32 -14.60
CA HIS A 196 25.63 -5.99 -14.98
C HIS A 196 26.01 -5.65 -16.43
N ALA A 197 27.21 -6.05 -16.87
CA ALA A 197 27.65 -5.88 -18.26
C ALA A 197 26.74 -6.66 -19.23
N ALA A 198 26.44 -7.93 -18.93
CA ALA A 198 25.52 -8.74 -19.71
C ALA A 198 24.11 -8.11 -19.76
N ARG A 199 23.63 -7.57 -18.62
CA ARG A 199 22.33 -6.89 -18.58
C ARG A 199 22.31 -5.60 -19.41
N ASN A 200 23.39 -4.83 -19.38
CA ASN A 200 23.57 -3.65 -20.22
C ASN A 200 23.55 -4.00 -21.71
N GLU A 201 24.22 -5.08 -22.11
CA GLU A 201 24.22 -5.55 -23.50
C GLU A 201 22.83 -5.93 -23.98
N ILE A 202 22.05 -6.66 -23.17
CA ILE A 202 20.63 -6.96 -23.46
C ILE A 202 19.83 -5.66 -23.61
N ALA A 203 20.00 -4.70 -22.70
CA ALA A 203 19.28 -3.43 -22.76
C ALA A 203 19.64 -2.60 -24.01
N LEU A 204 20.89 -2.64 -24.46
CA LEU A 204 21.34 -1.99 -25.69
C LEU A 204 20.75 -2.67 -26.93
N LEU A 205 20.78 -4.01 -26.96
CA LEU A 205 20.20 -4.81 -28.05
C LEU A 205 18.70 -4.52 -28.23
N MET A 206 17.96 -4.31 -27.15
CA MET A 206 16.53 -3.98 -27.24
C MET A 206 16.25 -2.56 -27.74
N ARG A 207 17.18 -1.61 -27.54
CA ARG A 207 17.03 -0.23 -28.04
C ARG A 207 17.42 -0.09 -29.51
N THR A 208 18.36 -0.91 -29.97
CA THR A 208 18.78 -0.91 -31.37
C THR A 208 17.86 -1.83 -32.18
N PRO A 209 17.09 -1.34 -33.16
CA PRO A 209 16.30 -2.22 -34.02
C PRO A 209 17.25 -3.19 -34.72
N SER A 210 17.22 -4.46 -34.30
CA SER A 210 18.06 -5.50 -34.90
C SER A 210 17.66 -5.67 -36.36
N LYS A 211 18.66 -5.68 -37.25
CA LYS A 211 18.43 -6.08 -38.65
C LYS A 211 18.03 -7.54 -38.78
N ASP A 212 18.37 -8.36 -37.78
CA ASP A 212 18.02 -9.77 -37.70
C ASP A 212 17.12 -10.04 -36.47
N PRO A 213 15.79 -10.15 -36.67
CA PRO A 213 14.84 -10.42 -35.59
C PRO A 213 14.93 -11.86 -35.05
N ALA A 214 15.61 -12.78 -35.74
CA ALA A 214 15.78 -14.16 -35.27
C ALA A 214 16.82 -14.24 -34.14
N VAL A 215 17.94 -13.55 -34.29
CA VAL A 215 19.01 -13.49 -33.27
C VAL A 215 18.51 -12.84 -31.97
N ALA A 216 17.72 -11.77 -32.10
CA ALA A 216 17.10 -11.12 -30.94
C ALA A 216 16.19 -12.09 -30.17
N ARG A 217 15.33 -12.84 -30.89
CA ARG A 217 14.44 -13.83 -30.27
C ARG A 217 15.17 -14.97 -29.58
N THR A 218 16.32 -15.41 -30.10
CA THR A 218 17.11 -16.48 -29.45
C THR A 218 17.77 -16.04 -28.14
N LEU A 219 18.09 -14.75 -27.99
CA LEU A 219 18.72 -14.21 -26.79
C LEU A 219 17.69 -13.80 -25.72
N LEU A 220 16.46 -13.52 -26.12
CA LEU A 220 15.39 -13.06 -25.26
C LEU A 220 14.31 -14.12 -25.11
N THR A 221 14.47 -14.92 -24.06
CA THR A 221 13.39 -15.77 -23.58
C THR A 221 12.30 -14.88 -22.98
N PRO A 222 11.07 -14.84 -23.54
CA PRO A 222 10.00 -14.01 -23.01
C PRO A 222 9.61 -14.49 -21.60
N ASP A 223 9.23 -13.59 -20.70
CA ASP A 223 8.82 -14.01 -19.34
C ASP A 223 7.50 -14.80 -19.35
N LEU A 224 6.67 -14.62 -20.39
CA LEU A 224 5.47 -15.41 -20.61
C LEU A 224 5.80 -16.70 -21.37
N GLN A 225 5.86 -17.81 -20.65
CA GLN A 225 6.19 -19.16 -21.14
C GLN A 225 4.95 -20.05 -21.35
N VAL A 226 3.77 -19.56 -20.97
CA VAL A 226 2.48 -20.27 -21.07
C VAL A 226 1.55 -19.56 -22.03
N SER A 227 0.43 -20.21 -22.38
CA SER A 227 -0.61 -19.55 -23.17
C SER A 227 -1.15 -18.31 -22.45
N THR A 228 -1.59 -17.31 -23.22
CA THR A 228 -2.10 -16.03 -22.70
C THR A 228 -3.22 -16.21 -21.66
N TRP A 229 -4.11 -17.18 -21.85
CA TRP A 229 -5.17 -17.49 -20.89
C TRP A 229 -4.65 -18.08 -19.57
N ILE A 230 -3.70 -19.01 -19.63
CA ILE A 230 -3.08 -19.55 -18.42
C ILE A 230 -2.30 -18.45 -17.70
N GLY A 231 -1.58 -17.60 -18.43
CA GLY A 231 -0.86 -16.47 -17.86
C GLY A 231 -1.80 -15.51 -17.12
N PHE A 232 -2.93 -15.16 -17.74
CA PHE A 232 -3.97 -14.34 -17.11
C PHE A 232 -4.45 -14.95 -15.79
N LEU A 233 -4.74 -16.26 -15.76
CA LEU A 233 -5.19 -16.95 -14.55
C LEU A 233 -4.13 -16.95 -13.45
N VAL A 234 -2.86 -17.18 -13.80
CA VAL A 234 -1.74 -17.18 -12.86
C VAL A 234 -1.59 -15.81 -12.19
N GLU A 235 -1.57 -14.73 -12.97
CA GLU A 235 -1.44 -13.37 -12.44
C GLU A 235 -2.70 -12.95 -11.65
N ALA A 236 -3.90 -13.31 -12.11
CA ALA A 236 -5.14 -13.05 -11.38
C ALA A 236 -5.21 -13.77 -10.03
N LEU A 237 -4.83 -15.06 -9.97
CA LEU A 237 -4.79 -15.82 -8.72
C LEU A 237 -3.72 -15.29 -7.77
N GLY A 238 -2.58 -14.83 -8.30
CA GLY A 238 -1.54 -14.18 -7.51
C GLY A 238 -2.04 -12.93 -6.80
N SER A 239 -2.62 -11.99 -7.54
CA SER A 239 -3.17 -10.75 -6.96
C SER A 239 -4.38 -11.01 -6.05
N LEU A 240 -5.26 -11.95 -6.40
CA LEU A 240 -6.35 -12.39 -5.51
C LEU A 240 -5.80 -12.84 -4.16
N THR A 241 -4.78 -13.70 -4.19
CA THR A 241 -4.19 -14.27 -2.98
C THR A 241 -3.58 -13.17 -2.11
N GLU A 242 -2.83 -12.24 -2.71
CA GLU A 242 -2.19 -11.14 -1.97
C GLU A 242 -3.22 -10.28 -1.21
N PHE A 243 -4.26 -9.81 -1.91
CA PHE A 243 -5.26 -8.92 -1.33
C PHE A 243 -6.18 -9.66 -0.36
N TYR A 244 -6.66 -10.84 -0.72
CA TYR A 244 -7.57 -11.62 0.12
C TYR A 244 -6.90 -12.11 1.41
N LEU A 245 -5.63 -12.52 1.37
CA LEU A 245 -4.89 -12.86 2.59
C LEU A 245 -4.76 -11.66 3.51
N ALA A 246 -4.50 -10.46 2.97
CA ALA A 246 -4.42 -9.24 3.80
C ALA A 246 -5.74 -8.99 4.56
N PHE A 247 -6.88 -9.21 3.92
CA PHE A 247 -8.19 -9.16 4.56
C PHE A 247 -8.35 -10.24 5.63
N VAL A 248 -8.13 -11.52 5.29
CA VAL A 248 -8.29 -12.65 6.22
C VAL A 248 -7.46 -12.45 7.49
N PHE A 249 -6.19 -12.06 7.36
CA PHE A 249 -5.35 -11.80 8.53
C PHE A 249 -5.85 -10.62 9.37
N THR A 250 -6.36 -9.56 8.74
CA THR A 250 -6.96 -8.43 9.45
C THR A 250 -8.17 -8.89 10.27
N CYS A 251 -9.06 -9.69 9.68
CA CYS A 251 -10.22 -10.26 10.37
C CYS A 251 -9.81 -11.19 11.52
N CYS A 252 -8.88 -12.13 11.28
CA CYS A 252 -8.40 -13.06 12.31
C CYS A 252 -7.78 -12.33 13.51
N ILE A 253 -6.96 -11.30 13.25
CA ILE A 253 -6.33 -10.49 14.30
C ILE A 253 -7.38 -9.67 15.07
N GLY A 254 -8.35 -9.08 14.37
CA GLY A 254 -9.47 -8.37 15.01
C GLY A 254 -10.29 -9.28 15.92
N GLN A 255 -10.63 -10.49 15.45
CA GLN A 255 -11.34 -11.48 16.27
C GLN A 255 -10.50 -11.95 17.47
N TRP A 256 -9.21 -12.18 17.27
CA TRP A 256 -8.28 -12.53 18.34
C TRP A 256 -8.25 -11.46 19.43
N ASN A 257 -8.11 -10.19 19.05
CA ASN A 257 -8.06 -9.07 19.98
C ASN A 257 -9.37 -8.96 20.79
N ARG A 258 -10.53 -9.10 20.14
CA ARG A 258 -11.84 -9.11 20.83
C ARG A 258 -11.95 -10.23 21.86
N ARG A 259 -11.51 -11.45 21.50
CA ARG A 259 -11.51 -12.60 22.44
C ARG A 259 -10.57 -12.36 23.63
N CYS A 260 -9.39 -11.78 23.40
CA CYS A 260 -8.46 -11.44 24.46
C CYS A 260 -9.01 -10.34 25.39
N ALA A 261 -9.67 -9.32 24.87
CA ALA A 261 -10.31 -8.29 25.68
C ALA A 261 -11.42 -8.88 26.55
N SER A 262 -12.35 -9.64 25.97
CA SER A 262 -13.44 -10.28 26.70
C SER A 262 -12.95 -11.15 27.87
N ARG A 263 -11.85 -11.90 27.70
CA ARG A 263 -11.23 -12.69 28.78
C ARG A 263 -10.67 -11.84 29.92
N ARG A 264 -10.14 -10.64 29.63
CA ARG A 264 -9.63 -9.72 30.66
C ARG A 264 -10.76 -9.10 31.46
N THR A 265 -11.85 -8.69 30.81
CA THR A 265 -13.00 -8.08 31.50
C THR A 265 -13.64 -9.05 32.48
N CYS A 266 -13.84 -10.32 32.09
CA CYS A 266 -14.38 -11.35 32.99
C CYS A 266 -13.51 -11.63 34.23
N SER A 267 -12.20 -11.37 34.15
CA SER A 267 -11.29 -11.53 35.29
C SER A 267 -11.30 -10.31 36.23
N ALA A 268 -11.65 -9.12 35.72
CA ALA A 268 -11.63 -7.87 36.48
C ALA A 268 -13.00 -7.52 37.12
N THR A 269 -14.11 -7.93 36.51
CA THR A 269 -15.47 -7.64 37.02
C THR A 269 -15.86 -8.43 38.28
N ARG A 270 -15.00 -9.30 38.82
CA ARG A 270 -15.21 -9.88 40.16
C ARG A 270 -15.00 -8.88 41.31
N CYS A 271 -14.52 -7.67 41.06
CA CYS A 271 -14.16 -6.74 42.15
C CYS A 271 -14.65 -5.29 42.02
N ALA A 272 -15.40 -4.89 40.98
CA ALA A 272 -15.78 -3.48 40.82
C ALA A 272 -17.22 -3.28 40.30
N ASP A 273 -18.11 -2.90 41.22
CA ASP A 273 -19.53 -2.55 41.03
C ASP A 273 -19.76 -1.15 40.43
N ALA A 274 -18.84 -0.65 39.58
CA ALA A 274 -18.88 0.74 39.13
C ALA A 274 -19.46 0.88 37.70
N LYS A 275 -20.70 1.40 37.65
CA LYS A 275 -21.38 1.95 36.47
C LYS A 275 -20.50 2.99 35.74
N SER A 276 -19.97 2.64 34.58
CA SER A 276 -19.52 3.62 33.58
C SER A 276 -19.60 3.02 32.18
N GLU A 277 -20.79 3.11 31.56
CA GLU A 277 -21.02 2.84 30.15
C GLU A 277 -20.52 4.02 29.31
N SER A 278 -19.23 4.02 28.93
CA SER A 278 -18.77 4.86 27.83
C SER A 278 -18.75 4.02 26.54
N ASN A 279 -19.69 4.31 25.63
CA ASN A 279 -19.85 3.71 24.30
C ASN A 279 -18.73 4.06 23.29
N GLU A 280 -17.52 4.32 23.77
CA GLU A 280 -16.39 4.43 22.86
C GLU A 280 -16.09 3.04 22.32
N THR A 281 -16.49 2.79 21.07
CA THR A 281 -15.99 1.67 20.27
C THR A 281 -14.47 1.77 20.23
N GLU A 282 -13.82 1.18 21.23
CA GLU A 282 -12.38 1.07 21.31
C GLU A 282 -11.91 0.38 20.04
N GLN A 283 -11.34 1.20 19.17
CA GLN A 283 -10.69 0.76 17.96
C GLN A 283 -9.48 -0.06 18.39
N MET A 284 -9.64 -1.38 18.53
CA MET A 284 -8.59 -2.26 19.03
C MET A 284 -7.37 -2.19 18.11
N VAL A 285 -6.36 -1.45 18.55
CA VAL A 285 -5.13 -1.22 17.80
C VAL A 285 -4.37 -2.52 17.62
N GLN A 286 -4.08 -2.89 16.37
CA GLN A 286 -3.23 -4.04 16.06
C GLN A 286 -1.83 -3.85 16.70
N THR A 287 -1.38 -4.86 17.44
CA THR A 287 -0.04 -4.83 18.03
C THR A 287 1.03 -4.97 16.94
N ARG A 288 2.22 -4.40 17.17
CA ARG A 288 3.35 -4.50 16.22
C ARG A 288 3.72 -5.96 15.92
N GLY A 289 3.70 -6.83 16.93
CA GLY A 289 3.98 -8.27 16.76
C GLY A 289 2.96 -8.98 15.87
N GLN A 290 1.67 -8.67 16.00
CA GLN A 290 0.62 -9.22 15.14
C GLN A 290 0.77 -8.76 13.69
N PHE A 291 1.11 -7.49 13.47
CA PHE A 291 1.37 -6.96 12.13
C PHE A 291 2.57 -7.66 11.47
N VAL A 292 3.71 -7.74 12.18
CA VAL A 292 4.92 -8.40 11.66
C VAL A 292 4.66 -9.88 11.37
N THR A 293 3.96 -10.59 12.26
CA THR A 293 3.64 -12.01 12.06
C THR A 293 2.74 -12.21 10.83
N SER A 294 1.66 -11.44 10.70
CA SER A 294 0.80 -11.48 9.51
C SER A 294 1.59 -11.19 8.23
N PHE A 295 2.44 -10.16 8.26
CA PHE A 295 3.28 -9.81 7.13
C PHE A 295 4.22 -10.96 6.73
N LEU A 296 4.94 -11.56 7.68
CA LEU A 296 5.86 -12.67 7.40
C LEU A 296 5.16 -13.91 6.85
N VAL A 297 3.97 -14.24 7.35
CA VAL A 297 3.21 -15.38 6.82
C VAL A 297 2.75 -15.10 5.39
N ARG A 298 2.20 -13.92 5.11
CA ARG A 298 1.81 -13.51 3.75
C ARG A 298 3.01 -13.51 2.80
N LEU A 299 4.14 -12.96 3.25
CA LEU A 299 5.39 -12.96 2.48
C LEU A 299 5.85 -14.37 2.12
N ARG A 300 5.81 -15.31 3.07
CA ARG A 300 6.17 -16.72 2.81
C ARG A 300 5.25 -17.37 1.77
N ILE A 301 3.94 -17.16 1.86
CA ILE A 301 2.98 -17.69 0.89
C ILE A 301 3.25 -17.09 -0.49
N ASN A 302 3.43 -15.77 -0.57
CA ASN A 302 3.72 -15.09 -1.84
C ASN A 302 5.05 -15.57 -2.45
N LEU A 303 6.13 -15.70 -1.67
CA LEU A 303 7.41 -16.23 -2.17
C LEU A 303 7.30 -17.68 -2.66
N TRP A 304 6.48 -18.50 -1.99
CA TRP A 304 6.21 -19.86 -2.46
C TRP A 304 5.46 -19.85 -3.80
N LEU A 305 4.44 -19.01 -3.96
CA LEU A 305 3.73 -18.83 -5.23
C LEU A 305 4.65 -18.30 -6.33
N THR A 306 5.45 -17.27 -6.03
CA THR A 306 6.47 -16.76 -6.95
C THR A 306 7.41 -17.87 -7.39
N SER A 307 7.92 -18.69 -6.47
CA SER A 307 8.80 -19.81 -6.82
C SER A 307 8.18 -20.79 -7.82
N LYS A 308 6.87 -21.05 -7.72
CA LYS A 308 6.14 -21.95 -8.62
C LYS A 308 5.74 -21.30 -9.94
N CYS A 309 5.46 -20.01 -9.95
CA CYS A 309 4.90 -19.31 -11.10
C CYS A 309 5.92 -18.47 -11.87
N LEU A 310 7.13 -18.28 -11.34
CA LEU A 310 8.20 -17.48 -11.96
C LEU A 310 8.50 -17.95 -13.38
N GLY A 311 8.57 -19.27 -13.60
CA GLY A 311 8.82 -19.85 -14.91
C GLY A 311 7.63 -19.83 -15.87
N LEU A 312 6.45 -19.40 -15.43
CA LEU A 312 5.23 -19.36 -16.25
C LEU A 312 4.97 -17.96 -16.80
N THR A 313 5.00 -16.95 -15.94
CA THR A 313 4.66 -15.56 -16.29
C THR A 313 5.69 -14.54 -15.80
N GLY A 314 6.69 -14.96 -15.01
CA GLY A 314 7.48 -14.07 -14.15
C GLY A 314 6.81 -13.75 -12.81
N PHE A 315 5.51 -14.04 -12.66
CA PHE A 315 4.69 -13.80 -11.46
C PHE A 315 4.85 -12.38 -10.89
N TYR A 316 4.56 -11.38 -11.71
CA TYR A 316 4.81 -9.99 -11.34
C TYR A 316 3.80 -9.44 -10.35
N ILE A 317 2.52 -9.81 -10.50
CA ILE A 317 1.37 -9.33 -9.71
C ILE A 317 1.30 -7.79 -9.53
N ASN A 318 2.06 -7.07 -10.35
CA ASN A 318 2.27 -5.63 -10.34
C ASN A 318 2.42 -5.18 -11.81
N PRO A 319 1.37 -4.58 -12.41
CA PRO A 319 1.39 -4.20 -13.82
C PRO A 319 2.53 -3.23 -14.20
N ALA A 320 2.91 -2.30 -13.30
CA ALA A 320 4.00 -1.35 -13.56
C ALA A 320 5.38 -2.03 -13.52
N ASN A 321 5.55 -3.02 -12.64
CA ASN A 321 6.78 -3.82 -12.64
C ASN A 321 6.83 -4.70 -13.90
N ALA A 322 5.73 -5.35 -14.26
CA ALA A 322 5.66 -6.12 -15.49
C ALA A 322 5.97 -5.25 -16.72
N PHE A 323 5.52 -3.99 -16.75
CA PHE A 323 5.80 -3.04 -17.83
C PHE A 323 7.31 -2.88 -18.09
N VAL A 324 8.12 -2.63 -17.05
CA VAL A 324 9.56 -2.42 -17.23
C VAL A 324 10.32 -3.70 -17.61
N HIS A 325 9.85 -4.87 -17.18
CA HIS A 325 10.50 -6.14 -17.50
C HIS A 325 10.12 -6.67 -18.87
N SER A 326 8.83 -6.66 -19.21
CA SER A 326 8.33 -7.33 -20.41
C SER A 326 8.15 -6.43 -21.63
N TRP A 327 7.92 -5.13 -21.44
CA TRP A 327 7.89 -4.15 -22.55
C TRP A 327 9.14 -3.28 -22.60
N GLY A 328 9.71 -2.95 -21.44
CA GLY A 328 10.95 -2.17 -21.37
C GLY A 328 12.18 -2.97 -21.84
N ILE A 329 12.25 -4.26 -21.49
CA ILE A 329 13.42 -5.13 -21.78
C ILE A 329 13.00 -6.49 -22.35
N GLY A 330 11.71 -6.78 -22.50
CA GLY A 330 11.21 -8.09 -22.93
C GLY A 330 10.62 -8.08 -24.35
N ASP A 331 10.23 -9.27 -24.82
CA ASP A 331 9.65 -9.51 -26.15
C ASP A 331 8.20 -10.03 -26.08
N VAL A 332 7.42 -9.50 -25.13
CA VAL A 332 6.01 -9.89 -25.00
C VAL A 332 5.15 -9.01 -25.91
N SER A 333 4.28 -9.64 -26.71
CA SER A 333 3.38 -8.89 -27.58
C SER A 333 2.50 -7.91 -26.77
N PRO A 334 2.21 -6.71 -27.29
CA PRO A 334 1.35 -5.72 -26.63
C PRO A 334 0.04 -6.27 -26.07
N TYR A 335 -0.65 -7.10 -26.86
CA TYR A 335 -1.93 -7.70 -26.47
C TYR A 335 -1.76 -8.69 -25.31
N ALA A 336 -0.77 -9.57 -25.38
CA ALA A 336 -0.49 -10.50 -24.30
C ALA A 336 -0.08 -9.75 -23.03
N HIS A 337 0.69 -8.67 -23.16
CA HIS A 337 1.11 -7.87 -22.02
C HIS A 337 -0.08 -7.25 -21.28
N VAL A 338 -0.95 -6.54 -22.00
CA VAL A 338 -2.14 -5.91 -21.40
C VAL A 338 -3.07 -6.97 -20.82
N PHE A 339 -3.33 -8.05 -21.57
CA PHE A 339 -4.25 -9.08 -21.12
C PHE A 339 -3.73 -9.81 -19.87
N VAL A 340 -2.48 -10.29 -19.88
CA VAL A 340 -1.93 -11.07 -18.78
C VAL A 340 -1.57 -10.20 -17.59
N TYR A 341 -0.79 -9.14 -17.81
CA TYR A 341 -0.14 -8.39 -16.73
C TYR A 341 -0.93 -7.18 -16.23
N TRP A 342 -2.00 -6.76 -16.91
CA TRP A 342 -2.90 -5.72 -16.42
C TRP A 342 -4.27 -6.29 -16.05
N LEU A 343 -4.96 -6.91 -17.01
CA LEU A 343 -6.30 -7.42 -16.77
C LEU A 343 -6.31 -8.59 -15.77
N GLY A 344 -5.29 -9.45 -15.79
CA GLY A 344 -5.13 -10.54 -14.81
C GLY A 344 -5.11 -10.00 -13.37
N PRO A 345 -4.09 -9.22 -12.96
CA PRO A 345 -4.01 -8.64 -11.63
C PRO A 345 -5.26 -7.85 -11.22
N PHE A 346 -5.82 -7.02 -12.11
CA PHE A 346 -7.04 -6.25 -11.82
C PHE A 346 -8.26 -7.14 -11.57
N SER A 347 -8.39 -8.24 -12.31
CA SER A 347 -9.45 -9.24 -12.09
C SER A 347 -9.28 -9.94 -10.74
N GLY A 348 -8.04 -10.24 -10.35
CA GLY A 348 -7.70 -10.81 -9.04
C GLY A 348 -8.11 -9.91 -7.88
N VAL A 349 -7.77 -8.61 -7.96
CA VAL A 349 -8.17 -7.59 -6.97
C VAL A 349 -9.69 -7.41 -6.93
N TRP A 350 -10.35 -7.38 -8.10
CA TRP A 350 -11.81 -7.29 -8.14
C TRP A 350 -12.46 -8.48 -7.43
N LEU A 351 -12.00 -9.70 -7.70
CA LEU A 351 -12.50 -10.90 -7.07
C LEU A 351 -12.22 -10.91 -5.55
N SER A 352 -11.07 -10.39 -5.11
CA SER A 352 -10.77 -10.28 -3.67
C SER A 352 -11.81 -9.41 -2.97
N VAL A 353 -12.13 -8.23 -3.51
CA VAL A 353 -13.14 -7.32 -2.95
C VAL A 353 -14.52 -7.98 -2.91
N GLN A 354 -14.90 -8.75 -3.94
CA GLN A 354 -16.15 -9.53 -3.89
C GLN A 354 -16.13 -10.52 -2.72
N LEU A 355 -15.06 -11.31 -2.57
CA LEU A 355 -14.95 -12.28 -1.47
C LEU A 355 -15.00 -11.60 -0.09
N GLU A 356 -14.40 -10.42 0.06
CA GLU A 356 -14.47 -9.62 1.29
C GLU A 356 -15.91 -9.23 1.63
N GLN A 357 -16.66 -8.72 0.65
CA GLN A 357 -18.07 -8.34 0.82
C GLN A 357 -18.94 -9.55 1.18
N TRP A 358 -18.70 -10.69 0.53
CA TRP A 358 -19.39 -11.94 0.82
C TRP A 358 -19.09 -12.45 2.23
N ALA A 359 -17.82 -12.45 2.64
CA ALA A 359 -17.41 -12.85 3.99
C ALA A 359 -18.04 -11.96 5.08
N ALA A 360 -18.15 -10.65 4.83
CA ALA A 360 -18.81 -9.71 5.73
C ALA A 360 -20.31 -10.02 5.88
N ARG A 361 -21.02 -10.26 4.78
CA ARG A 361 -22.46 -10.61 4.79
C ARG A 361 -22.72 -11.92 5.52
N ILE A 362 -21.93 -12.96 5.23
CA ILE A 362 -22.06 -14.27 5.91
C ILE A 362 -21.82 -14.11 7.41
N SER A 363 -20.82 -13.33 7.80
CA SER A 363 -20.55 -13.06 9.22
C SER A 363 -21.74 -12.39 9.90
N GLN A 364 -22.35 -11.38 9.28
CA GLN A 364 -23.55 -10.72 9.83
C GLN A 364 -24.72 -11.69 10.02
N LEU A 365 -24.98 -12.56 9.04
CA LEU A 365 -26.05 -13.57 9.13
C LEU A 365 -25.82 -14.57 10.25
N LEU A 366 -24.59 -15.07 10.40
CA LEU A 366 -24.25 -16.04 11.45
C LEU A 366 -24.37 -15.46 12.86
N PHE A 367 -24.00 -14.19 13.07
CA PHE A 367 -24.06 -13.56 14.39
C PHE A 367 -25.41 -12.92 14.71
N SER A 368 -26.20 -12.50 13.72
CA SER A 368 -27.55 -11.95 13.96
C SER A 368 -28.53 -13.01 14.47
N SER A 369 -28.29 -14.29 14.19
CA SER A 369 -29.20 -15.38 14.58
C SER A 369 -29.13 -15.74 16.07
N HIS A 370 -28.15 -15.26 16.83
CA HIS A 370 -28.00 -15.56 18.27
C HIS A 370 -28.54 -14.44 19.18
N GLY A 371 -29.07 -13.35 18.62
CA GLY A 371 -29.65 -12.24 19.38
C GLY A 371 -31.15 -12.35 19.65
N HIS A 372 -31.84 -13.37 19.13
CA HIS A 372 -33.23 -13.63 19.51
C HIS A 372 -33.28 -14.47 20.78
N GLU A 373 -33.10 -13.79 21.92
CA GLU A 373 -33.65 -14.29 23.17
C GLU A 373 -35.17 -14.36 23.04
N PRO A 374 -35.81 -15.53 23.22
CA PRO A 374 -37.26 -15.57 23.35
C PRO A 374 -37.60 -14.92 24.69
N HIS A 375 -38.01 -13.65 24.65
CA HIS A 375 -38.86 -13.11 25.70
C HIS A 375 -40.23 -13.80 25.63
N THR A 376 -40.29 -15.06 26.07
CA THR A 376 -41.48 -15.54 26.76
C THR A 376 -41.51 -14.84 28.11
N ARG A 377 -41.95 -13.58 28.11
CA ARG A 377 -42.69 -13.04 29.25
C ARG A 377 -43.91 -13.95 29.39
N LEU A 378 -43.82 -14.93 30.28
CA LEU A 378 -45.02 -15.47 30.90
C LEU A 378 -45.71 -14.26 31.54
N THR A 379 -46.86 -13.94 30.99
CA THR A 379 -47.82 -12.99 31.53
C THR A 379 -48.16 -13.37 32.96
N ASP A 380 -47.75 -12.55 33.92
CA ASP A 380 -48.49 -12.42 35.17
C ASP A 380 -49.86 -11.82 34.84
N LEU A 381 -50.88 -12.56 35.24
CA LEU A 381 -52.28 -12.33 34.99
C LEU A 381 -52.90 -11.70 36.23
N SER A 382 -52.87 -10.36 36.31
CA SER A 382 -53.67 -9.52 37.22
C SER A 382 -53.28 -8.07 36.92
N THR A 383 -54.13 -7.10 36.63
CA THR A 383 -55.54 -6.89 36.97
C THR A 383 -56.06 -5.77 36.05
N VAL A 384 -57.33 -5.93 35.71
CA VAL A 384 -58.28 -4.96 35.18
C VAL A 384 -58.14 -3.58 35.88
N ASP A 385 -58.02 -2.48 35.12
CA ASP A 385 -59.12 -1.51 35.07
C ASP A 385 -59.00 -0.41 34.00
N ASN A 386 -60.19 0.04 33.62
CA ASN A 386 -60.56 0.88 32.49
C ASN A 386 -60.12 2.35 32.62
N SER A 387 -59.73 2.97 31.51
CA SER A 387 -60.27 4.29 31.11
C SER A 387 -59.76 4.75 29.73
N SER A 388 -60.74 4.85 28.81
CA SER A 388 -60.91 5.83 27.74
C SER A 388 -59.77 6.84 27.45
N SER A 389 -59.22 6.80 26.23
CA SER A 389 -59.10 7.98 25.35
C SER A 389 -58.57 7.63 23.95
N THR A 390 -59.42 7.90 22.96
CA THR A 390 -59.12 8.55 21.67
C THR A 390 -57.95 8.02 20.83
N GLN A 391 -58.24 7.03 19.96
CA GLN A 391 -57.33 6.63 18.89
C GLN A 391 -57.52 7.49 17.63
N LEU A 392 -56.45 8.23 17.29
CA LEU A 392 -56.19 8.79 15.97
C LEU A 392 -55.55 7.72 15.08
N LEU A 393 -56.16 7.50 13.91
CA LEU A 393 -55.67 6.67 12.80
C LEU A 393 -54.25 7.04 12.36
N PRO A 394 -53.50 6.07 11.81
CA PRO A 394 -53.10 6.28 10.42
C PRO A 394 -53.25 5.05 9.50
N ARG A 395 -53.84 5.37 8.35
CA ARG A 395 -53.76 4.82 6.99
C ARG A 395 -52.82 3.64 6.70
N LYS A 396 -53.42 2.61 6.11
CA LYS A 396 -52.84 1.68 5.12
C LYS A 396 -52.59 2.39 3.79
N CYS A 397 -51.45 2.11 3.15
CA CYS A 397 -51.23 2.08 1.69
C CYS A 397 -50.29 0.90 1.41
N SER A 398 -50.77 -0.23 0.89
CA SER A 398 -50.95 -0.58 -0.54
C SER A 398 -49.66 -0.53 -1.37
N GLN A 399 -49.26 -1.72 -1.82
CA GLN A 399 -48.34 -1.97 -2.92
C GLN A 399 -48.84 -1.34 -4.23
N SER A 400 -47.94 -0.79 -5.03
CA SER A 400 -47.71 -1.20 -6.44
C SER A 400 -46.73 -0.24 -7.16
N ASN A 401 -45.98 -0.85 -8.08
CA ASN A 401 -45.30 -0.30 -9.26
C ASN A 401 -43.88 0.27 -9.16
N ILE A 402 -43.01 -0.51 -9.82
CA ILE A 402 -41.69 -0.25 -10.41
C ILE A 402 -41.70 1.04 -11.24
N PRO A 403 -40.68 1.90 -11.10
CA PRO A 403 -39.68 2.00 -12.15
C PRO A 403 -38.24 1.93 -11.63
N ILE A 404 -37.41 1.26 -12.40
CA ILE A 404 -35.96 1.13 -12.22
C ILE A 404 -35.35 2.54 -12.32
N VAL A 405 -34.93 3.08 -11.18
CA VAL A 405 -34.01 4.20 -11.08
C VAL A 405 -32.91 3.75 -10.12
N PHE A 406 -31.72 3.47 -10.65
CA PHE A 406 -30.53 3.24 -9.83
C PHE A 406 -30.09 4.58 -9.24
N ASN A 407 -30.66 4.92 -8.09
CA ASN A 407 -30.08 5.88 -7.17
C ASN A 407 -30.37 5.42 -5.74
N SER A 408 -29.35 4.89 -5.06
CA SER A 408 -29.36 4.76 -3.60
C SER A 408 -27.94 4.81 -3.08
N GLY A 409 -27.53 6.01 -2.66
CA GLY A 409 -26.58 6.16 -1.58
C GLY A 409 -27.14 5.48 -0.33
N GLY A 410 -26.45 4.41 0.10
CA GLY A 410 -26.54 3.87 1.44
C GLY A 410 -25.12 3.85 1.98
N HIS A 411 -24.78 4.84 2.80
CA HIS A 411 -23.50 4.88 3.52
C HIS A 411 -23.49 3.73 4.53
N VAL A 412 -22.96 2.58 4.12
CA VAL A 412 -22.54 1.52 5.03
C VAL A 412 -21.18 1.94 5.57
N SER A 413 -21.11 2.22 6.87
CA SER A 413 -19.87 2.57 7.57
C SER A 413 -18.83 1.45 7.40
N THR A 414 -17.80 1.75 6.61
CA THR A 414 -16.60 0.93 6.35
C THR A 414 -15.54 1.08 7.44
N ASP A 415 -15.90 1.63 8.60
CA ASP A 415 -14.96 2.08 9.63
C ASP A 415 -14.17 0.95 10.31
N VAL A 416 -14.59 -0.30 10.16
CA VAL A 416 -13.89 -1.46 10.76
C VAL A 416 -12.63 -1.87 9.98
N VAL A 417 -12.54 -1.57 8.67
CA VAL A 417 -11.36 -1.92 7.84
C VAL A 417 -10.33 -0.79 7.79
N ASN A 418 -10.77 0.46 7.91
CA ASN A 418 -9.89 1.64 7.91
C ASN A 418 -9.14 1.87 9.24
N ALA A 419 -9.60 1.23 10.30
CA ALA A 419 -9.04 1.39 11.63
C ALA A 419 -7.62 0.83 11.83
N SER A 420 -7.21 -0.18 11.08
CA SER A 420 -5.86 -0.77 11.18
C SER A 420 -4.80 -0.07 10.31
N ARG A 421 -5.19 0.90 9.47
CA ARG A 421 -4.27 1.56 8.52
C ARG A 421 -4.02 3.05 8.74
N ARG A 422 -4.78 3.71 9.62
CA ARG A 422 -4.45 5.08 10.07
C ARG A 422 -3.40 5.05 11.19
N ARG A 423 -2.12 5.11 10.83
CA ARG A 423 -1.08 5.74 11.66
C ARG A 423 -0.35 6.80 10.84
N VAL A 424 -0.72 8.07 11.02
CA VAL A 424 0.22 9.20 11.11
C VAL A 424 -0.45 10.28 11.99
N LEU A 425 0.29 10.66 13.05
CA LEU A 425 0.17 11.77 14.02
C LEU A 425 -1.19 12.43 14.27
N ILE A 426 -1.72 12.21 15.49
CA ILE A 426 -2.33 13.28 16.27
C ILE A 426 -1.35 13.53 17.44
N GLU A 427 -0.41 14.45 17.26
CA GLU A 427 0.21 15.11 18.42
C GLU A 427 -0.81 16.11 18.94
N ARG A 428 -1.50 15.77 20.04
CA ARG A 428 -2.19 16.78 20.83
C ARG A 428 -1.14 17.56 21.60
N SER A 429 -0.81 18.75 21.12
CA SER A 429 -0.25 19.81 21.96
C SER A 429 -1.32 20.24 22.96
N CYS A 430 -1.33 19.64 24.14
CA CYS A 430 -2.04 20.17 25.29
C CYS A 430 -1.23 21.34 25.85
N SER A 431 -1.63 22.58 25.55
CA SER A 431 -1.19 23.74 26.30
C SER A 431 -1.88 23.73 27.67
N LEU A 432 -1.15 23.32 28.71
CA LEU A 432 -1.53 23.60 30.10
C LEU A 432 -1.06 25.02 30.47
N PRO A 433 -1.82 25.74 31.30
CA PRO A 433 -1.46 27.08 31.73
C PRO A 433 -0.23 27.05 32.65
N SER A 434 0.63 28.04 32.46
CA SER A 434 1.81 28.33 33.24
C SER A 434 1.42 28.84 34.63
N ASP A 435 1.67 28.04 35.66
CA ASP A 435 1.78 28.55 37.04
C ASP A 435 3.20 28.35 37.56
N SER A 436 3.66 29.39 38.25
CA SER A 436 5.01 29.65 38.71
C SER A 436 5.52 28.67 39.78
N SER A 437 6.77 28.23 39.58
CA SER A 437 7.85 27.88 40.55
C SER A 437 7.59 28.12 42.05
N PRO A 438 8.16 27.28 42.96
CA PRO A 438 9.61 27.26 43.13
C PRO A 438 10.31 25.91 43.41
N SER A 439 11.63 26.03 43.25
CA SER A 439 12.75 25.12 43.45
C SER A 439 12.63 24.07 44.55
N CYS A 440 13.15 22.87 44.27
CA CYS A 440 13.95 22.11 45.22
C CYS A 440 15.02 21.28 44.50
N THR A 441 16.17 21.26 45.13
CA THR A 441 17.48 20.67 44.81
C THR A 441 17.52 19.14 44.77
N GLY A 442 18.40 18.60 43.92
CA GLY A 442 19.38 17.61 44.37
C GLY A 442 19.18 16.13 43.97
N HIS A 443 20.33 15.55 43.56
CA HIS A 443 20.74 14.15 43.60
C HIS A 443 20.66 13.24 42.35
N ILE A 444 21.87 13.06 41.82
CA ILE A 444 22.51 11.95 41.11
C ILE A 444 22.15 10.56 41.69
N CYS A 445 21.93 9.57 40.81
CA CYS A 445 22.54 8.22 40.88
C CYS A 445 22.14 7.35 39.67
N GLY A 446 23.13 6.72 39.04
CA GLY A 446 23.01 5.46 38.28
C GLY A 446 22.93 5.56 36.77
#